data_AF-A0A447TGI2-F1
#
_entry.id   AF-A0A447TGI2-F1
#
_cell.length_a   1.000
_cell.length_b   1.000
_cell.length_c   1.000
_cell.angle_alpha   90.00
_cell.angle_beta   90.00
_cell.angle_gamma   90.00
#
_symmetry.space_group_name_H-M   'P 1'
#
loop_
_entity.id
_entity.type
_entity.pdbx_description
1 polymer ?
#
loop_
_entity_poly.entity_id
_entity_poly.type
_entity_poly.pdbx_seq_one_letter_code
_entity_poly.pdbx_strand_id
1 'polypeptide(L)'
;MSDLLKKIDARTKLAGTNKLEILLFSLGDDQRTGRKEVFGINVFKVREVMRTPEITTAPEMPASVEGMVSLRGALVPVIDLGKYTGIVTPSGRKS
;
A
#
# COMPACT_ATOMS: atom_id res chain seq x y z
N MET A 1 -6.64 32.76 -4.47
CA MET A 1 -5.18 32.76 -4.74
C MET A 1 -4.43 32.32 -3.47
N SER A 2 -4.58 31.09 -2.98
CA SER A 2 -3.98 30.69 -1.68
C SER A 2 -3.63 29.19 -1.59
N ASP A 3 -4.35 28.32 -2.29
CA ASP A 3 -4.12 26.87 -2.19
C ASP A 3 -2.88 26.36 -2.94
N LEU A 4 -2.47 27.05 -4.02
CA LEU A 4 -1.26 26.70 -4.77
C LEU A 4 -0.01 26.96 -3.92
N LEU A 5 0.04 28.12 -3.25
CA LEU A 5 1.16 28.51 -2.40
C LEU A 5 1.25 27.60 -1.17
N LYS A 6 0.12 27.23 -0.56
CA LYS A 6 0.09 26.24 0.54
C LYS A 6 0.59 24.85 0.11
N LYS A 7 0.26 24.40 -1.10
CA LYS A 7 0.77 23.12 -1.65
C LYS A 7 2.26 23.16 -1.96
N ILE A 8 2.76 24.30 -2.46
CA ILE A 8 4.19 24.51 -2.71
C ILE A 8 4.93 24.49 -1.38
N ASP A 9 4.47 25.25 -0.38
CA ASP A 9 5.16 25.40 0.90
C ASP A 9 5.25 24.09 1.69
N ALA A 10 4.19 23.28 1.66
CA ALA A 10 4.22 21.92 2.22
C ALA A 10 5.30 21.04 1.55
N ARG A 11 5.45 21.14 0.23
CA ARG A 11 6.45 20.37 -0.54
C ARG A 11 7.87 20.89 -0.31
N THR A 12 8.07 22.20 -0.15
CA THR A 12 9.39 22.82 0.06
C THR A 12 9.89 22.66 1.49
N LYS A 13 9.01 22.73 2.51
CA LYS A 13 9.38 22.60 3.93
C LYS A 13 9.82 21.18 4.31
N LEU A 14 9.33 20.17 3.60
CA LEU A 14 9.74 18.77 3.78
C LEU A 14 11.13 18.49 3.20
N ALA A 15 11.48 19.10 2.05
CA ALA A 15 12.81 19.00 1.47
C ALA A 15 13.89 19.63 2.38
N GLY A 16 13.54 20.66 3.17
CA GLY A 16 14.47 21.39 4.03
C GLY A 16 14.80 20.75 5.39
N THR A 17 14.06 19.74 5.86
CA THR A 17 14.29 19.13 7.19
C THR A 17 14.80 17.69 7.14
N ASN A 18 14.91 17.09 5.95
CA ASN A 18 15.37 15.71 5.73
C ASN A 18 14.69 14.67 6.65
N LYS A 19 13.45 14.95 7.09
CA LYS A 19 12.68 14.06 7.96
C LYS A 19 12.09 12.94 7.14
N LEU A 20 12.57 11.72 7.39
CA LEU A 20 12.04 10.51 6.81
C LEU A 20 10.87 9.99 7.65
N GLU A 21 9.66 10.06 7.10
CA GLU A 21 8.46 9.48 7.71
C GLU A 21 8.06 8.20 6.96
N ILE A 22 8.10 7.06 7.67
CA ILE A 22 7.81 5.74 7.11
C ILE A 22 6.64 5.11 7.88
N LEU A 23 5.67 4.58 7.14
CA LEU A 23 4.67 3.66 7.68
C LEU A 23 5.25 2.25 7.63
N LEU A 24 5.40 1.63 8.80
CA LEU A 24 5.87 0.25 8.94
C LEU A 24 4.67 -0.71 8.96
N PHE A 25 4.79 -1.82 8.24
CA PHE A 25 3.79 -2.88 8.20
C PHE A 25 4.46 -4.26 8.04
N SER A 26 3.73 -5.34 8.29
CA SER A 26 4.25 -6.70 8.14
C SER A 26 3.28 -7.53 7.30
N LEU A 27 3.84 -8.40 6.45
CA LEU A 27 3.10 -9.30 5.58
C LEU A 27 3.01 -10.72 6.15
N GLY A 28 3.48 -10.96 7.37
CA GLY A 28 3.55 -12.29 7.98
C GLY A 28 4.97 -12.85 8.01
N ASP A 29 5.06 -14.18 8.07
CA ASP A 29 6.32 -14.91 8.19
C ASP A 29 6.82 -15.36 6.82
N ASP A 30 8.08 -15.06 6.50
CA ASP A 30 8.75 -15.56 5.30
C ASP A 30 9.15 -17.02 5.52
N GLN A 31 8.64 -17.93 4.69
CA GLN A 31 8.93 -19.37 4.80
C GLN A 31 10.38 -19.73 4.45
N ARG A 32 11.11 -18.88 3.71
CA ARG A 32 12.53 -19.12 3.40
C ARG A 32 13.43 -18.80 4.58
N THR A 33 13.10 -17.78 5.35
CA THR A 33 13.94 -17.30 6.46
C THR A 33 13.40 -17.69 7.84
N GLY A 34 12.12 -18.06 7.92
CA GLY A 34 11.40 -18.34 9.17
C GLY A 34 11.17 -17.11 10.03
N ARG A 35 11.25 -15.90 9.46
CA ARG A 35 11.17 -14.64 10.21
C ARG A 35 9.98 -13.81 9.77
N LYS A 36 9.45 -13.02 10.71
CA LYS A 36 8.44 -12.01 10.44
C LYS A 36 9.09 -10.82 9.75
N GLU A 37 8.75 -10.62 8.48
CA GLU A 37 9.32 -9.53 7.69
C GLU A 37 8.56 -8.21 7.94
N VAL A 38 9.34 -7.14 8.11
CA VAL A 38 8.83 -5.77 8.32
C VAL A 38 9.19 -4.92 7.11
N PHE A 39 8.17 -4.35 6.50
CA PHE A 39 8.24 -3.48 5.35
C PHE A 39 7.98 -2.04 5.75
N GLY A 40 8.45 -1.11 4.93
CA GLY A 40 8.24 0.32 5.11
C GLY A 40 7.85 0.99 3.82
N ILE A 41 6.87 1.89 3.88
CA ILE A 41 6.52 2.80 2.78
C ILE A 41 6.62 4.25 3.25
N ASN A 42 7.15 5.13 2.41
CA ASN A 42 7.16 6.55 2.68
C ASN A 42 5.72 7.07 2.84
N VAL A 43 5.44 7.75 3.96
CA VAL A 43 4.08 8.26 4.26
C VAL A 43 3.56 9.19 3.16
N PHE A 44 4.42 9.96 2.48
CA PHE A 44 4.03 10.81 1.35
C PHE A 44 3.57 10.04 0.10
N LYS A 45 3.81 8.73 0.04
CA LYS A 45 3.29 7.85 -1.01
C LYS A 45 1.98 7.16 -0.61
N VAL A 46 1.54 7.29 0.64
CA VAL A 46 0.31 6.70 1.15
C VAL A 46 -0.84 7.68 0.95
N ARG A 47 -1.91 7.26 0.26
CA ARG A 47 -3.12 8.07 0.08
C ARG A 47 -4.10 7.89 1.23
N GLU A 48 -4.32 6.65 1.65
CA GLU A 48 -5.20 6.28 2.77
C GLU A 48 -4.86 4.86 3.24
N VAL A 49 -5.25 4.53 4.48
CA VAL A 49 -5.20 3.18 5.04
C VAL A 49 -6.61 2.78 5.38
N MET A 50 -7.09 1.69 4.77
CA MET A 50 -8.47 1.24 4.91
C MET A 50 -8.55 -0.28 4.86
N ARG A 51 -9.70 -0.82 5.28
CA ARG A 51 -10.01 -2.23 5.02
C ARG A 51 -10.26 -2.43 3.52
N THR A 52 -9.83 -3.57 3.03
CA THR A 52 -10.02 -3.95 1.61
C THR A 52 -11.52 -4.02 1.30
N PRO A 53 -12.03 -3.22 0.35
CA PRO A 53 -13.41 -3.33 -0.12
C PRO A 53 -13.57 -4.59 -0.98
N GLU A 54 -14.78 -4.85 -1.46
CA GLU A 54 -15.03 -5.94 -2.40
C GLU A 54 -14.21 -5.75 -3.69
N ILE A 55 -13.48 -6.80 -4.09
CA ILE A 55 -12.58 -6.78 -5.25
C ILE A 55 -13.29 -7.44 -6.42
N THR A 56 -13.33 -6.74 -7.56
CA THR A 56 -13.78 -7.31 -8.83
C THR A 56 -12.60 -7.95 -9.55
N THR A 57 -12.66 -9.27 -9.72
CA THR A 57 -11.66 -10.06 -10.46
C THR A 57 -11.99 -10.08 -11.96
N ALA A 58 -10.97 -10.30 -12.80
CA ALA A 58 -11.16 -10.55 -14.23
C ALA A 58 -10.27 -11.74 -14.67
N PRO A 59 -10.61 -12.43 -15.78
CA PRO A 59 -9.77 -13.48 -16.33
C PRO A 59 -8.36 -12.96 -16.68
N GLU A 60 -7.38 -13.87 -16.66
CA GLU A 60 -5.99 -13.62 -17.12
C GLU A 60 -5.23 -12.53 -16.35
N MET A 61 -5.66 -12.21 -15.13
CA MET A 61 -4.90 -11.32 -14.25
C MET A 61 -3.57 -11.96 -13.81
N PRO A 62 -2.48 -11.17 -13.66
CA PRO A 62 -1.23 -11.67 -13.09
C PRO A 62 -1.45 -12.29 -11.70
N ALA A 63 -0.66 -13.30 -11.33
CA ALA A 63 -0.87 -14.11 -10.12
C ALA A 63 -0.92 -13.31 -8.80
N SER A 64 -0.27 -12.15 -8.73
CA SER A 64 -0.28 -11.27 -7.55
C SER A 64 -1.36 -10.20 -7.59
N VAL A 65 -2.10 -10.07 -8.69
CA VAL A 65 -3.17 -9.08 -8.85
C VAL A 65 -4.50 -9.74 -8.46
N GLU A 66 -5.09 -9.28 -7.37
CA GLU A 66 -6.39 -9.77 -6.89
C GLU A 66 -7.55 -9.24 -7.74
N GLY A 67 -7.36 -8.13 -8.45
CA GLY A 67 -8.38 -7.52 -9.30
C GLY A 67 -8.41 -6.01 -9.17
N MET A 68 -9.60 -5.44 -9.29
CA MET A 68 -9.84 -3.99 -9.29
C MET A 68 -10.84 -3.60 -8.20
N VAL A 69 -10.69 -2.40 -7.65
CA VAL A 69 -11.65 -1.78 -6.72
C VAL A 69 -12.03 -0.39 -7.22
N SER A 70 -13.29 0.00 -7.01
CA SER A 70 -13.72 1.38 -7.25
C SER A 70 -13.56 2.20 -5.97
N LEU A 71 -12.57 3.09 -5.95
CA LEU A 71 -12.31 4.01 -4.84
C LEU A 71 -12.69 5.42 -5.27
N ARG A 72 -13.82 5.91 -4.73
CA ARG A 72 -14.35 7.27 -5.00
C ARG A 72 -14.50 7.54 -6.51
N GLY A 73 -14.98 6.54 -7.26
CA GLY A 73 -15.18 6.61 -8.70
C GLY A 73 -13.92 6.34 -9.55
N ALA A 74 -12.76 6.11 -8.93
CA ALA A 74 -11.55 5.70 -9.63
C ALA A 74 -11.34 4.18 -9.52
N LEU A 75 -11.12 3.52 -10.65
CA LEU A 75 -10.71 2.11 -10.68
C LEU A 75 -9.23 2.00 -10.31
N VAL A 76 -8.95 1.26 -9.24
CA VAL A 76 -7.60 1.06 -8.69
C VAL A 76 -7.32 -0.45 -8.62
N PRO A 77 -6.17 -0.92 -9.14
CA PRO A 77 -5.79 -2.32 -9.02
C PRO A 77 -5.44 -2.68 -7.57
N VAL A 78 -5.80 -3.89 -7.15
CA VAL A 78 -5.42 -4.47 -5.86
C VAL A 78 -4.38 -5.55 -6.09
N ILE A 79 -3.25 -5.40 -5.41
CA ILE A 79 -2.11 -6.33 -5.49
C ILE A 79 -1.94 -6.97 -4.10
N ASP A 80 -1.93 -8.30 -4.05
CA ASP A 80 -1.52 -9.05 -2.87
C ASP A 80 0.01 -9.00 -2.77
N LEU A 81 0.51 -8.21 -1.81
CA LEU A 81 1.95 -8.05 -1.60
C LEU A 81 2.60 -9.33 -1.06
N GLY A 82 1.88 -10.19 -0.34
CA GLY A 82 2.39 -11.49 0.10
C GLY A 82 2.69 -12.38 -1.11
N LYS A 83 1.72 -12.52 -2.02
CA LYS A 83 1.92 -13.24 -3.30
C LYS A 83 3.03 -12.63 -4.15
N TYR A 84 3.10 -11.30 -4.22
CA TYR A 84 4.12 -10.60 -5.01
C TYR A 84 5.53 -10.80 -4.47
N THR A 85 5.69 -10.81 -3.14
CA THR A 85 7.00 -10.96 -2.47
C THR A 85 7.36 -12.42 -2.16
N GLY A 86 6.42 -13.35 -2.33
CA GLY A 86 6.59 -14.76 -1.96
C GLY A 86 6.43 -15.02 -0.46
N ILE A 87 5.87 -14.08 0.30
CA ILE A 87 5.60 -14.22 1.73
C ILE A 87 4.21 -14.83 1.92
N VAL A 88 4.15 -15.90 2.70
CA VAL A 88 2.87 -16.53 3.05
C VAL A 88 2.26 -15.72 4.18
N THR A 89 1.41 -14.77 3.82
CA THR A 89 0.55 -14.11 4.79
C THR A 89 -0.37 -15.17 5.41
N PRO A 90 -0.43 -15.33 6.74
CA PRO A 90 -1.48 -16.12 7.36
C PRO A 90 -2.79 -15.45 6.95
N SER A 91 -3.54 -16.08 6.05
CA SER A 91 -4.77 -15.53 5.48
C SER A 91 -5.68 -15.10 6.62
N GLY A 92 -5.79 -13.78 6.85
CA GLY A 92 -6.71 -13.22 7.82
C GLY A 92 -8.12 -13.65 7.44
N ARG A 93 -8.84 -14.24 8.40
CA ARG A 93 -10.24 -14.67 8.28
C ARG A 93 -11.03 -13.71 7.40
N LYS A 94 -11.63 -14.24 6.34
CA LYS A 94 -12.87 -13.68 5.79
C LYS A 94 -13.86 -13.61 6.96
N SER A 95 -14.12 -12.40 7.46
CA SER A 95 -15.22 -12.11 8.38
C SER A 95 -15.94 -10.88 7.89
#